data_AF-A0A1C4FPT0-F1
#
_entry.id   AF-A0A1C4FPT0-F1
#
_cell.length_a   1.000
_cell.length_b   1.000
_cell.length_c   1.000
_cell.angle_alpha   90.00
_cell.angle_beta   90.00
_cell.angle_gamma   90.00
#
_symmetry.space_group_name_H-M   'P 1'
#
loop_
_entity.id
_entity.type
_entity.pdbx_description
1 polymer ?
#
loop_
_entity_poly.entity_id
_entity_poly.type
_entity_poly.pdbx_seq_one_letter_code
_entity_poly.pdbx_strand_id
1 'polypeptide(L)'
;MKWIISANPKKYDVVSAFNQYDYIDWSQSANHEIGDVIYIYCSAFIGKIKFKCIVEDVNISWENVNDDDGFWVDKEDYQKAKTKRFMRLCLQQQIESDDLAFEKLRENGLLGNIQGPMKLESKVDLLSYIEQCFNEDCSKSVYPDEVPEQLSIVEGHRKTVIVNQYERSAVARRKCIEHHGCYCHVCNMDFEKQYGALGKGFIHVHHKIPLSEIGNEYEVDYVNDLIPVCPNCHAMLHRKSMNGSFLTPEELKALITK
;
A
#
# COMPACT_ATOMS: atom_id res chain seq x y z
N MET A 1 -8.45 1.83 -17.22
CA MET A 1 -7.13 1.73 -17.90
C MET A 1 -6.01 1.85 -16.87
N LYS A 2 -4.77 1.49 -17.23
CA LYS A 2 -3.60 1.59 -16.33
C LYS A 2 -2.53 2.49 -16.94
N TRP A 3 -2.09 3.46 -16.16
CA TRP A 3 -1.19 4.52 -16.62
C TRP A 3 -0.01 4.69 -15.69
N ILE A 4 1.11 5.15 -16.23
CA ILE A 4 2.19 5.75 -15.46
C ILE A 4 2.27 7.24 -15.75
N ILE A 5 2.42 8.05 -14.70
CA ILE A 5 2.65 9.50 -14.80
C ILE A 5 3.95 9.88 -14.10
N SER A 6 4.53 11.01 -14.49
CA SER A 6 5.75 11.55 -13.87
C SER A 6 5.40 12.69 -12.93
N ALA A 7 5.84 12.59 -11.69
CA ALA A 7 5.79 13.66 -10.69
C ALA A 7 7.20 14.19 -10.44
N ASN A 8 7.35 15.50 -10.37
CA ASN A 8 8.61 16.14 -9.98
C ASN A 8 8.45 16.77 -8.60
N PRO A 9 9.01 16.16 -7.54
CA PRO A 9 8.97 16.69 -6.17
C PRO A 9 9.54 18.11 -6.03
N LYS A 10 10.35 18.59 -6.97
CA LYS A 10 10.85 19.97 -6.97
C LYS A 10 9.82 21.00 -7.47
N LYS A 11 8.73 20.55 -8.09
CA LYS A 11 7.63 21.40 -8.56
C LYS A 11 6.44 21.34 -7.63
N TYR A 12 6.05 20.11 -7.29
CA TYR A 12 4.96 19.81 -6.36
C TYR A 12 5.39 18.63 -5.50
N ASP A 13 5.41 18.83 -4.19
CA ASP A 13 5.82 17.80 -3.22
C ASP A 13 4.70 16.78 -3.01
N VAL A 14 4.57 15.90 -4.00
CA VAL A 14 3.60 14.80 -4.02
C VAL A 14 3.74 13.86 -2.82
N VAL A 15 4.94 13.74 -2.25
CA VAL A 15 5.18 12.85 -1.10
C VAL A 15 4.56 13.46 0.15
N SER A 16 4.85 14.73 0.42
CA SER A 16 4.27 15.42 1.57
C SER A 16 2.74 15.59 1.42
N ALA A 17 2.25 15.80 0.20
CA ALA A 17 0.81 15.89 -0.07
C ALA A 17 0.07 14.60 0.31
N PHE A 18 0.54 13.43 -0.14
CA PHE A 18 -0.06 12.14 0.23
C PHE A 18 0.15 11.74 1.69
N ASN A 19 1.12 12.34 2.40
CA ASN A 19 1.25 12.14 3.84
C ASN A 19 0.17 12.90 4.63
N GLN A 20 -0.45 13.93 4.05
CA GLN A 20 -1.47 14.76 4.69
C GLN A 20 -2.89 14.48 4.17
N TYR A 21 -3.02 14.05 2.92
CA TYR A 21 -4.30 13.84 2.26
C TYR A 21 -4.40 12.45 1.64
N ASP A 22 -5.59 11.86 1.73
CA ASP A 22 -5.92 10.56 1.10
C ASP A 22 -6.08 10.68 -0.42
N TYR A 23 -6.21 11.90 -0.93
CA TYR A 23 -6.27 12.20 -2.36
C TYR A 23 -5.53 13.49 -2.69
N ILE A 24 -5.14 13.62 -3.97
CA ILE A 24 -4.63 14.87 -4.53
C ILE A 24 -5.34 15.17 -5.86
N ASP A 25 -5.45 16.44 -6.21
CA ASP A 25 -5.97 16.85 -7.50
C ASP A 25 -4.80 17.09 -8.47
N TRP A 26 -4.65 16.17 -9.42
CA TRP A 26 -3.51 16.15 -10.35
C TRP A 26 -3.90 16.70 -11.73
N SER A 27 -3.01 17.45 -12.38
CA SER A 27 -3.31 18.02 -13.70
C SER A 27 -3.58 16.92 -14.75
N GLN A 28 -4.78 16.97 -15.34
CA GLN A 28 -5.23 16.02 -16.35
C GLN A 28 -4.65 16.40 -17.72
N SER A 29 -3.60 15.70 -18.13
CA SER A 29 -2.88 15.94 -19.39
C SER A 29 -3.15 14.90 -20.48
N ALA A 30 -3.96 13.88 -20.16
CA ALA A 30 -4.46 12.88 -21.10
C ALA A 30 -5.95 12.58 -20.82
N ASN A 31 -6.58 11.83 -21.71
CA ASN A 31 -7.97 11.39 -21.56
C ASN A 31 -8.06 10.24 -20.53
N HIS A 32 -7.97 10.60 -19.25
CA HIS A 32 -8.23 9.71 -18.13
C HIS A 32 -9.72 9.61 -17.84
N GLU A 33 -10.14 8.43 -17.39
CA GLU A 33 -11.51 8.12 -17.01
C GLU A 33 -11.58 7.72 -15.53
N ILE A 34 -12.76 7.88 -14.91
CA ILE A 34 -13.00 7.41 -13.55
C ILE A 34 -12.77 5.89 -13.49
N GLY A 35 -12.06 5.43 -12.46
CA GLY A 35 -11.64 4.05 -12.30
C GLY A 35 -10.31 3.70 -12.98
N ASP A 36 -9.66 4.64 -13.66
CA ASP A 36 -8.29 4.44 -14.14
C ASP A 36 -7.31 4.28 -12.98
N VAL A 37 -6.37 3.35 -13.12
CA VAL A 37 -5.27 3.14 -12.16
C VAL A 37 -4.05 3.93 -12.62
N ILE A 38 -3.48 4.72 -11.72
CA ILE A 38 -2.36 5.61 -11.98
C ILE A 38 -1.18 5.22 -11.10
N TYR A 39 -0.05 4.89 -11.71
CA TYR A 39 1.24 4.75 -11.04
C TYR A 39 2.03 6.04 -11.13
N ILE A 40 2.47 6.58 -10.00
CA ILE A 40 3.19 7.85 -9.95
C ILE A 40 4.68 7.58 -9.82
N TYR A 41 5.39 7.82 -10.92
CA TYR A 41 6.85 7.87 -10.94
C TYR A 41 7.34 9.20 -10.37
N CYS A 42 7.90 9.16 -9.17
CA CYS A 42 8.55 10.29 -8.56
C CYS A 42 9.95 10.42 -9.15
N SER A 43 10.16 11.44 -9.97
CA SER A 43 11.42 11.73 -10.64
C SER A 43 12.46 12.35 -9.69
N ALA A 44 13.14 13.43 -10.09
CA ALA A 44 14.15 14.15 -9.30
C ALA A 44 15.13 13.23 -8.53
N PHE A 45 15.30 13.46 -7.22
CA PHE A 45 16.19 12.67 -6.35
C PHE A 45 15.59 11.34 -5.89
N ILE A 46 14.33 11.05 -6.25
CA ILE A 46 13.63 9.85 -5.82
C ILE A 46 13.78 8.74 -6.88
N GLY A 47 13.52 9.06 -8.15
CA GLY A 47 13.82 8.20 -9.29
C GLY A 47 13.07 6.86 -9.35
N LYS A 48 11.91 6.73 -8.71
CA LYS A 48 11.14 5.49 -8.61
C LYS A 48 9.63 5.70 -8.58
N ILE A 49 8.86 4.66 -8.91
CA ILE A 49 7.41 4.66 -8.65
C ILE A 49 7.19 4.52 -7.15
N LYS A 50 6.34 5.39 -6.59
CA LYS A 50 6.04 5.40 -5.15
C LYS A 50 4.57 5.18 -4.83
N PHE A 51 3.67 5.57 -5.74
CA PHE A 51 2.25 5.59 -5.45
C PHE A 51 1.47 4.86 -6.54
N LYS A 52 0.46 4.13 -6.10
CA LYS A 52 -0.63 3.60 -6.93
C LYS A 52 -1.90 4.29 -6.48
N CYS A 53 -2.59 4.91 -7.42
CA CYS A 53 -3.80 5.68 -7.18
C CYS A 53 -4.92 5.18 -8.09
N ILE A 54 -6.16 5.49 -7.72
CA ILE A 54 -7.33 5.36 -8.59
C ILE A 54 -7.87 6.75 -8.91
N VAL A 55 -8.33 6.95 -10.15
CA VAL A 55 -9.02 8.18 -10.55
C VAL A 55 -10.45 8.12 -10.04
N GLU A 56 -10.81 9.03 -9.13
CA GLU A 56 -12.18 9.12 -8.59
C GLU A 56 -13.03 10.16 -9.34
N ASP A 57 -12.41 11.24 -9.79
CA ASP A 57 -13.10 12.33 -10.48
C ASP A 57 -12.20 12.96 -11.56
N VAL A 58 -12.80 13.57 -12.59
CA VAL A 58 -12.12 14.08 -13.79
C VAL A 58 -12.71 15.40 -14.25
N ASN A 59 -11.94 16.16 -15.04
CA ASN A 59 -12.33 17.50 -15.54
C ASN A 59 -12.64 18.53 -14.43
N ILE A 60 -12.04 18.37 -13.26
CA ILE A 60 -12.19 19.30 -12.13
C ILE A 60 -11.55 20.64 -12.53
N SER A 61 -12.25 21.74 -12.28
CA SER A 61 -11.74 23.10 -12.47
C SER A 61 -10.94 23.58 -11.26
N TRP A 62 -10.08 24.58 -11.46
CA TRP A 62 -9.20 25.09 -10.40
C TRP A 62 -9.96 25.54 -9.13
N GLU A 63 -11.12 26.15 -9.27
CA GLU A 63 -11.93 26.58 -8.13
C GLU A 63 -12.48 25.43 -7.27
N ASN A 64 -12.40 24.18 -7.74
CA ASN A 64 -12.90 22.99 -7.07
C ASN A 64 -11.79 22.02 -6.66
N VAL A 65 -10.50 22.37 -6.86
CA VAL A 65 -9.39 21.53 -6.39
C VAL A 65 -9.16 21.69 -4.88
N ASN A 66 -8.50 20.72 -4.27
CA ASN A 66 -8.08 20.76 -2.88
C ASN A 66 -7.18 21.97 -2.60
N ASP A 67 -7.27 22.52 -1.39
CA ASP A 67 -6.36 23.57 -0.92
C ASP A 67 -5.02 22.95 -0.52
N ASP A 68 -4.18 22.74 -1.52
CA ASP A 68 -2.86 22.11 -1.43
C ASP A 68 -1.71 23.07 -1.78
N ASP A 69 -1.99 24.38 -1.73
CA ASP A 69 -1.07 25.48 -2.04
C ASP A 69 0.30 25.32 -1.34
N GLY A 70 0.31 24.78 -0.12
CA GLY A 70 1.51 24.54 0.69
C GLY A 70 2.50 23.52 0.11
N PHE A 71 2.07 22.67 -0.83
CA PHE A 71 2.91 21.63 -1.44
C PHE A 71 3.52 22.06 -2.78
N TRP A 72 3.11 23.23 -3.31
CA TRP A 72 3.69 23.80 -4.52
C TRP A 72 5.04 24.46 -4.23
N VAL A 73 6.11 23.78 -4.64
CA VAL A 73 7.48 24.24 -4.49
C VAL A 73 7.83 25.27 -5.58
N ASP A 74 7.36 25.04 -6.80
CA ASP A 74 7.57 25.95 -7.93
C ASP A 74 6.35 26.85 -8.13
N LYS A 75 6.54 28.16 -7.90
CA LYS A 75 5.48 29.17 -8.00
C LYS A 75 5.03 29.44 -9.44
N GLU A 76 5.92 29.26 -10.43
CA GLU A 76 5.57 29.47 -11.83
C GLU A 76 4.69 28.33 -12.34
N ASP A 77 5.04 27.08 -12.01
CA ASP A 77 4.20 25.92 -12.29
C ASP A 77 2.86 26.00 -11.56
N TYR A 78 2.83 26.49 -10.32
CA TYR A 78 1.58 26.75 -9.59
C TYR A 78 0.65 27.70 -10.34
N GLN A 79 1.15 28.84 -10.84
CA GLN A 79 0.32 29.75 -11.64
C GLN A 79 -0.16 29.10 -12.94
N LYS A 80 0.68 28.30 -13.60
CA LYS A 80 0.29 27.54 -14.80
C LYS A 80 -0.75 26.47 -14.49
N ALA A 81 -0.80 25.94 -13.27
CA ALA A 81 -1.77 24.93 -12.88
C ALA A 81 -3.20 25.48 -12.85
N LYS A 82 -3.36 26.76 -12.49
CA LYS A 82 -4.68 27.43 -12.38
C LYS A 82 -5.50 27.47 -13.66
N THR A 83 -4.87 27.27 -14.81
CA THR A 83 -5.54 27.28 -16.13
C THR A 83 -5.84 25.88 -16.65
N LYS A 84 -5.44 24.83 -15.92
CA LYS A 84 -5.59 23.44 -16.32
C LYS A 84 -6.87 22.82 -15.76
N ARG A 85 -7.19 21.64 -16.27
CA ARG A 85 -8.16 20.72 -15.66
C ARG A 85 -7.43 19.69 -14.82
N PHE A 86 -8.12 19.18 -13.82
CA PHE A 86 -7.58 18.24 -12.85
C PHE A 86 -8.39 16.95 -12.81
N MET A 87 -7.74 15.90 -12.33
CA MET A 87 -8.35 14.63 -11.95
C MET A 87 -8.00 14.36 -10.49
N ARG A 88 -8.95 13.79 -9.75
CA ARG A 88 -8.74 13.39 -8.36
C ARG A 88 -8.10 12.02 -8.31
N LEU A 89 -6.89 11.96 -7.76
CA LEU A 89 -6.14 10.74 -7.54
C LEU A 89 -6.24 10.33 -6.09
N CYS A 90 -6.98 9.28 -5.81
CA CYS A 90 -7.11 8.72 -4.47
C CYS A 90 -6.02 7.66 -4.27
N LEU A 91 -5.25 7.82 -3.20
CA LEU A 91 -4.15 6.92 -2.87
C LEU A 91 -4.70 5.54 -2.54
N GLN A 92 -4.21 4.53 -3.25
CA GLN A 92 -4.54 3.13 -2.99
C GLN A 92 -3.41 2.43 -2.25
N GLN A 93 -2.17 2.61 -2.72
CA GLN A 93 -0.98 1.98 -2.13
C GLN A 93 0.25 2.88 -2.28
N GLN A 94 1.14 2.82 -1.29
CA GLN A 94 2.48 3.42 -1.33
C GLN A 94 3.55 2.35 -1.15
N ILE A 95 4.65 2.48 -1.90
CA ILE A 95 5.81 1.58 -1.91
C ILE A 95 7.08 2.41 -1.67
N GLU A 96 7.95 1.91 -0.81
CA GLU A 96 9.28 2.51 -0.57
C GLU A 96 10.43 1.65 -1.12
N SER A 97 10.14 0.44 -1.63
CA SER A 97 11.16 -0.42 -2.22
C SER A 97 11.88 0.23 -3.42
N ASP A 98 13.15 -0.09 -3.59
CA ASP A 98 13.94 0.30 -4.77
C ASP A 98 13.69 -0.63 -5.96
N ASP A 99 12.85 -1.65 -5.82
CA ASP A 99 12.43 -2.53 -6.92
C ASP A 99 11.71 -1.75 -8.02
N LEU A 100 11.07 -0.62 -7.72
CA LEU A 100 10.46 0.24 -8.74
C LEU A 100 11.32 1.45 -9.12
N ALA A 101 12.63 1.38 -8.87
CA ALA A 101 13.58 2.35 -9.37
C ALA A 101 13.71 2.30 -10.90
N PHE A 102 14.11 3.42 -11.49
CA PHE A 102 14.20 3.60 -12.94
C PHE A 102 14.91 2.45 -13.67
N GLU A 103 16.08 2.02 -13.17
CA GLU A 103 16.84 0.94 -13.81
C GLU A 103 16.08 -0.40 -13.79
N LYS A 104 15.39 -0.70 -12.70
CA LYS A 104 14.56 -1.90 -12.59
C LYS A 104 13.36 -1.88 -13.51
N LEU A 105 12.72 -0.72 -13.67
CA LEU A 105 11.66 -0.56 -14.66
C LEU A 105 12.18 -0.80 -16.08
N ARG A 106 13.41 -0.33 -16.40
CA ARG A 106 14.04 -0.56 -17.71
C ARG A 106 14.38 -2.02 -17.96
N GLU A 107 14.95 -2.70 -16.96
CA GLU A 107 15.20 -4.15 -17.01
C GLU A 107 13.92 -4.93 -17.31
N ASN A 108 12.77 -4.44 -16.84
CA ASN A 108 11.46 -5.09 -16.98
C ASN A 108 10.57 -4.46 -18.07
N GLY A 109 11.15 -3.81 -19.08
CA GLY A 109 10.43 -3.44 -20.31
C GLY A 109 10.01 -1.97 -20.44
N LEU A 110 10.48 -1.08 -19.56
CA LEU A 110 10.36 0.37 -19.78
C LEU A 110 11.28 0.81 -20.92
N LEU A 111 10.67 1.33 -21.99
CA LEU A 111 11.37 1.89 -23.15
C LEU A 111 11.41 3.42 -23.06
N GLY A 112 12.61 3.98 -22.88
CA GLY A 112 12.83 5.43 -22.84
C GLY A 112 12.53 6.08 -21.49
N ASN A 113 12.34 7.41 -21.50
CA ASN A 113 12.12 8.21 -20.30
C ASN A 113 10.62 8.42 -20.01
N ILE A 114 10.26 8.50 -18.72
CA ILE A 114 8.89 8.79 -18.27
C ILE A 114 8.70 10.31 -18.19
N GLN A 115 8.29 10.92 -19.30
CA GLN A 115 8.13 12.38 -19.42
C GLN A 115 6.68 12.87 -19.39
N GLY A 116 5.71 11.95 -19.40
CA GLY A 116 4.27 12.27 -19.39
C GLY A 116 3.42 11.02 -19.19
N PRO A 117 2.09 11.15 -19.27
CA PRO A 117 1.18 10.01 -19.13
C PRO A 117 1.48 8.95 -20.20
N MET A 118 1.74 7.72 -19.76
CA MET A 118 2.00 6.59 -20.64
C MET A 118 1.05 5.44 -20.27
N LYS A 119 0.36 4.94 -21.29
CA LYS A 119 -0.49 3.74 -21.22
C LYS A 119 0.35 2.48 -21.05
N LEU A 120 -0.07 1.61 -20.14
CA LEU A 120 0.62 0.36 -19.82
C LEU A 120 -0.02 -0.88 -20.46
N GLU A 121 -1.19 -0.77 -21.11
CA GLU A 121 -1.91 -1.93 -21.67
C GLU A 121 -1.09 -2.69 -22.73
N SER A 122 -0.27 -1.99 -23.50
CA SER A 122 0.62 -2.60 -24.51
C SER A 122 1.98 -3.04 -23.94
N LYS A 123 2.24 -2.83 -22.65
CA LYS A 123 3.49 -3.15 -21.96
C LYS A 123 3.24 -4.18 -20.86
N VAL A 124 2.80 -5.36 -21.29
CA VAL A 124 2.31 -6.42 -20.40
C VAL A 124 3.38 -6.83 -19.37
N ASP A 125 4.63 -6.97 -19.78
CA ASP A 125 5.73 -7.36 -18.87
C ASP A 125 5.99 -6.30 -17.80
N LEU A 126 6.11 -5.04 -18.21
CA LEU A 126 6.32 -3.90 -17.30
C LEU A 126 5.15 -3.75 -16.33
N LEU A 127 3.92 -3.87 -16.83
CA LEU A 127 2.73 -3.78 -15.99
C LEU A 127 2.68 -4.91 -14.96
N SER A 128 2.98 -6.15 -15.39
CA SER A 128 3.00 -7.31 -14.51
C SER A 128 4.05 -7.16 -13.41
N TYR A 129 5.24 -6.66 -13.76
CA TYR A 129 6.30 -6.37 -12.81
C TYR A 129 5.89 -5.32 -11.78
N ILE A 130 5.32 -4.19 -12.22
CA ILE A 130 4.87 -3.12 -11.32
C ILE A 130 3.83 -3.65 -10.33
N GLU A 131 2.80 -4.35 -10.82
CA GLU A 131 1.75 -4.92 -9.96
C GLU A 131 2.31 -5.95 -8.97
N GLN A 132 3.26 -6.77 -9.40
CA GLN A 132 3.94 -7.72 -8.51
C GLN A 132 4.65 -6.99 -7.36
N CYS A 133 5.40 -5.92 -7.62
CA CYS A 133 6.08 -5.17 -6.57
C CYS A 133 5.09 -4.56 -5.56
N PHE A 134 3.97 -4.01 -6.03
CA PHE A 134 2.91 -3.47 -5.15
C PHE A 134 2.23 -4.57 -4.32
N ASN A 135 2.03 -5.76 -4.89
CA ASN A 135 1.50 -6.91 -4.16
C ASN A 135 2.50 -7.46 -3.13
N GLU A 136 3.80 -7.48 -3.45
CA GLU A 136 4.85 -7.94 -2.55
C GLU A 136 5.06 -6.99 -1.36
N ASP A 137 4.97 -5.67 -1.53
CA ASP A 137 5.05 -4.72 -0.41
C ASP A 137 3.82 -4.80 0.51
N CYS A 138 2.63 -5.19 0.01
CA CYS A 138 1.48 -5.52 0.87
C CYS A 138 1.76 -6.73 1.78
N SER A 139 2.68 -7.62 1.37
CA SER A 139 3.14 -8.76 2.18
C SER A 139 4.28 -8.41 3.13
N LYS A 140 4.98 -7.29 2.89
CA LYS A 140 5.94 -6.69 3.82
C LYS A 140 5.18 -5.81 4.82
N SER A 141 4.32 -6.41 5.65
CA SER A 141 4.02 -5.80 6.94
C SER A 141 5.29 -5.91 7.79
N VAL A 142 6.26 -5.02 7.54
CA VAL A 142 7.47 -4.94 8.34
C VAL A 142 7.02 -4.52 9.73
N TYR A 143 7.15 -5.43 10.69
CA TYR A 143 7.00 -5.07 12.09
C TYR A 143 7.99 -3.91 12.37
N PRO A 144 7.61 -2.88 13.13
CA PRO A 144 8.49 -1.74 13.41
C PRO A 144 9.89 -2.12 13.90
N ASP A 145 10.02 -3.31 14.50
CA ASP A 145 11.25 -3.86 15.06
C ASP A 145 12.17 -4.57 14.04
N GLU A 146 11.70 -4.88 12.83
CA GLU A 146 12.50 -5.57 11.79
C GLU A 146 13.03 -4.56 10.76
N VAL A 147 13.90 -3.66 11.21
CA VAL A 147 14.68 -2.82 10.31
C VAL A 147 15.74 -3.71 9.62
N PRO A 148 15.90 -3.67 8.29
CA PRO A 148 17.02 -4.35 7.63
C PRO A 148 18.33 -3.93 8.27
N GLU A 149 19.12 -4.93 8.66
CA GLU A 149 20.37 -4.80 9.38
C GLU A 149 21.39 -4.05 8.49
N GLN A 150 21.34 -2.71 8.51
CA GLN A 150 22.46 -1.90 8.07
C GLN A 150 23.51 -1.97 9.17
N LEU A 151 24.75 -2.28 8.80
CA LEU A 151 25.96 -2.34 9.63
C LEU A 151 26.25 -0.98 10.32
N SER A 152 25.38 -0.51 11.20
CA SER A 152 25.59 0.64 12.07
C SER A 152 25.47 0.17 13.52
N ILE A 153 26.64 -0.07 14.13
CA ILE A 153 26.81 -0.47 15.54
C ILE A 153 26.65 0.77 16.44
N VAL A 154 25.61 1.57 16.21
CA VAL A 154 25.35 2.80 16.99
C VAL A 154 23.95 2.73 17.57
N GLU A 155 23.87 2.40 18.85
CA GLU A 155 22.64 2.32 19.63
C GLU A 155 22.10 3.74 19.92
N GLY A 156 20.78 3.95 19.84
CA GLY A 156 20.12 5.21 20.22
C GLY A 156 19.79 6.19 19.08
N HIS A 157 20.00 5.81 17.81
CA HIS A 157 19.54 6.64 16.69
C HIS A 157 18.01 6.50 16.51
N ARG A 158 17.27 7.60 16.66
CA ARG A 158 15.81 7.62 16.45
C ARG A 158 15.51 7.41 14.97
N LYS A 159 15.03 6.21 14.61
CA LYS A 159 14.56 5.88 13.27
C LYS A 159 13.03 5.96 13.25
N THR A 160 12.49 6.85 12.43
CA THR A 160 11.04 6.97 12.27
C THR A 160 10.58 5.88 11.31
N VAL A 161 9.82 4.90 11.81
CA VAL A 161 9.14 3.90 10.99
C VAL A 161 7.71 4.37 10.79
N ILE A 162 7.36 4.75 9.57
CA ILE A 162 5.99 5.09 9.18
C ILE A 162 5.35 3.78 8.71
N VAL A 163 4.39 3.26 9.48
CA VAL A 163 3.65 2.04 9.15
C VAL A 163 2.44 2.39 8.30
N ASN A 164 2.31 1.79 7.12
CA ASN A 164 1.10 1.86 6.31
C ASN A 164 -0.03 1.14 7.05
N GLN A 165 -0.89 1.89 7.73
CA GLN A 165 -2.09 1.33 8.35
C GLN A 165 -3.18 1.24 7.29
N TYR A 166 -3.25 0.10 6.59
CA TYR A 166 -4.47 -0.27 5.87
C TYR A 166 -5.64 -0.15 6.84
N GLU A 167 -6.68 0.63 6.50
CA GLU A 167 -7.91 0.69 7.27
C GLU A 167 -8.56 -0.70 7.28
N ARG A 168 -8.15 -1.53 8.23
CA ARG A 168 -8.86 -2.76 8.58
C ARG A 168 -10.17 -2.30 9.19
N SER A 169 -11.27 -2.44 8.45
CA SER A 169 -12.61 -2.09 8.95
C SER A 169 -12.79 -2.59 10.38
N ALA A 170 -12.87 -1.65 11.33
CA ALA A 170 -13.07 -1.96 12.74
C ALA A 170 -14.37 -2.74 12.95
N VAL A 171 -15.34 -2.53 12.05
CA VAL A 171 -16.61 -3.26 11.98
C VAL A 171 -16.39 -4.71 11.58
N ALA A 172 -15.61 -4.99 10.53
CA ALA A 172 -15.31 -6.35 10.10
C ALA A 172 -14.52 -7.13 11.17
N ARG A 173 -13.55 -6.47 11.82
CA ARG A 173 -12.83 -7.05 12.97
C ARG A 173 -13.78 -7.43 14.10
N ARG A 174 -14.65 -6.51 14.50
CA ARG A 174 -15.59 -6.75 15.61
C ARG A 174 -16.55 -7.90 15.28
N LYS A 175 -17.14 -7.91 14.08
CA LYS A 175 -18.04 -8.98 13.64
C LYS A 175 -17.33 -10.34 13.54
N CYS A 176 -16.09 -10.37 13.08
CA CYS A 176 -15.26 -11.58 13.06
C CYS A 176 -15.05 -12.14 14.47
N ILE A 177 -14.68 -11.29 15.44
CA ILE A 177 -14.48 -11.72 16.84
C ILE A 177 -15.80 -12.13 17.51
N GLU A 178 -16.91 -11.43 17.22
CA GLU A 178 -18.25 -11.80 17.72
C GLU A 178 -18.67 -13.19 17.21
N HIS A 179 -18.31 -13.55 15.97
CA HIS A 179 -18.69 -14.84 15.38
C HIS A 179 -17.73 -15.99 15.74
N HIS A 180 -16.43 -15.78 15.58
CA HIS A 180 -15.39 -16.82 15.75
C HIS A 180 -14.83 -16.91 17.17
N GLY A 181 -15.13 -15.92 18.02
CA GLY A 181 -14.60 -15.83 19.37
C GLY A 181 -13.21 -15.18 19.45
N CYS A 182 -12.81 -14.84 20.68
CA CYS A 182 -11.56 -14.12 20.97
C CYS A 182 -10.42 -15.08 21.36
N TYR A 183 -10.13 -16.08 20.54
CA TYR A 183 -9.01 -17.00 20.73
C TYR A 183 -8.33 -17.33 19.41
N CYS A 184 -7.07 -17.76 19.46
CA CYS A 184 -6.31 -18.10 18.26
C CYS A 184 -6.77 -19.43 17.66
N HIS A 185 -7.15 -19.44 16.39
CA HIS A 185 -7.60 -20.67 15.71
C HIS A 185 -6.48 -21.62 15.28
N VAL A 186 -5.23 -21.13 15.33
CA VAL A 186 -4.02 -21.88 15.01
C VAL A 186 -3.49 -22.61 16.26
N CYS A 187 -3.11 -21.87 17.31
CA CYS A 187 -2.49 -22.43 18.52
C CYS A 187 -3.42 -22.52 19.74
N ASN A 188 -4.70 -22.18 19.60
CA ASN A 188 -5.70 -22.18 20.68
C ASN A 188 -5.40 -21.23 21.85
N MET A 189 -4.51 -20.26 21.66
CA MET A 189 -4.19 -19.25 22.68
C MET A 189 -5.39 -18.35 22.98
N ASP A 190 -5.67 -18.17 24.27
CA ASP A 190 -6.73 -17.30 24.79
C ASP A 190 -6.10 -16.32 25.79
N PHE A 191 -6.01 -15.05 25.39
CA PHE A 191 -5.35 -14.02 26.18
C PHE A 191 -6.10 -13.69 27.45
N GLU A 192 -7.43 -13.77 27.46
CA GLU A 192 -8.24 -13.51 28.65
C GLU A 192 -8.02 -14.62 29.69
N LYS A 193 -7.90 -15.87 29.25
CA LYS A 193 -7.57 -16.99 30.16
C LYS A 193 -6.16 -16.90 30.71
N GLN A 194 -5.18 -16.48 29.91
CA GLN A 194 -3.78 -16.46 30.33
C GLN A 194 -3.41 -15.21 31.14
N TYR A 195 -3.92 -14.05 30.74
CA TYR A 195 -3.55 -12.74 31.30
C TYR A 195 -4.68 -12.05 32.06
N GLY A 196 -5.84 -12.71 32.21
CA GLY A 196 -7.00 -12.16 32.88
C GLY A 196 -7.59 -10.96 32.13
N ALA A 197 -8.06 -9.96 32.87
CA ALA A 197 -8.70 -8.77 32.30
C ALA A 197 -7.82 -8.00 31.31
N LEU A 198 -6.49 -8.09 31.43
CA LEU A 198 -5.55 -7.43 30.51
C LEU A 198 -5.63 -8.01 29.09
N GLY A 199 -5.94 -9.29 28.95
CA GLY A 199 -6.03 -9.97 27.65
C GLY A 199 -7.41 -9.89 26.99
N LYS A 200 -8.39 -9.26 27.64
CA LYS A 200 -9.78 -9.24 27.16
C LYS A 200 -9.89 -8.51 25.82
N GLY A 201 -10.39 -9.20 24.80
CA GLY A 201 -10.55 -8.65 23.45
C GLY A 201 -9.25 -8.48 22.65
N PHE A 202 -8.11 -8.90 23.22
CA PHE A 202 -6.81 -8.82 22.58
C PHE A 202 -6.58 -10.03 21.67
N ILE A 203 -6.82 -9.84 20.38
CA ILE A 203 -6.56 -10.82 19.33
C ILE A 203 -6.37 -10.10 18.00
N HIS A 204 -5.52 -10.64 17.12
CA HIS A 204 -5.35 -10.15 15.75
C HIS A 204 -6.33 -10.87 14.82
N VAL A 205 -6.63 -10.24 13.68
CA VAL A 205 -7.47 -10.84 12.63
C VAL A 205 -6.67 -10.89 11.34
N HIS A 206 -6.64 -12.06 10.71
CA HIS A 206 -5.93 -12.37 9.49
C HIS A 206 -6.92 -12.69 8.36
N HIS A 207 -6.57 -12.35 7.13
CA HIS A 207 -7.33 -12.74 5.94
C HIS A 207 -6.85 -14.11 5.47
N LYS A 208 -7.75 -15.09 5.32
CA LYS A 208 -7.40 -16.44 4.83
C LYS A 208 -6.96 -16.42 3.36
N ILE A 209 -7.48 -15.48 2.57
CA ILE A 209 -7.12 -15.28 1.17
C ILE A 209 -6.35 -13.94 1.09
N PRO A 210 -5.16 -13.92 0.48
CA PRO A 210 -4.42 -12.68 0.26
C PRO A 210 -5.26 -11.70 -0.57
N LEU A 211 -5.39 -10.46 -0.10
CA LEU A 211 -6.11 -9.39 -0.83
C LEU A 211 -5.55 -9.14 -2.24
N SER A 212 -4.33 -9.60 -2.54
CA SER A 212 -3.72 -9.55 -3.87
C SER A 212 -4.41 -10.44 -4.92
N GLU A 213 -5.13 -11.48 -4.51
CA GLU A 213 -5.92 -12.33 -5.41
C GLU A 213 -7.33 -11.76 -5.65
N ILE A 214 -7.76 -10.83 -4.80
CA ILE A 214 -9.09 -10.23 -4.79
C ILE A 214 -8.98 -8.86 -5.48
N GLY A 215 -8.95 -8.87 -6.81
CA GLY A 215 -8.85 -7.66 -7.61
C GLY A 215 -10.12 -6.79 -7.51
N ASN A 216 -9.98 -5.59 -6.93
CA ASN A 216 -10.97 -4.51 -6.74
C ASN A 216 -11.90 -4.64 -5.53
N GLU A 217 -12.49 -3.49 -5.13
CA GLU A 217 -13.41 -3.28 -3.99
C GLU A 217 -14.22 -4.53 -3.63
N TYR A 218 -13.81 -5.18 -2.54
CA TYR A 218 -14.39 -6.42 -2.07
C TYR A 218 -15.08 -6.20 -0.73
N GLU A 219 -16.37 -6.54 -0.67
CA GLU A 219 -17.05 -6.64 0.61
C GLU A 219 -16.49 -7.84 1.38
N VAL A 220 -15.68 -7.56 2.40
CA VAL A 220 -15.09 -8.60 3.25
C VAL A 220 -16.19 -9.39 3.95
N ASP A 221 -16.25 -10.70 3.65
CA ASP A 221 -17.03 -11.65 4.42
C ASP A 221 -16.26 -11.96 5.71
N TYR A 222 -16.64 -11.25 6.77
CA TYR A 222 -16.05 -11.38 8.10
C TYR A 222 -16.17 -12.78 8.72
N VAL A 223 -17.01 -13.66 8.17
CA VAL A 223 -17.15 -15.07 8.58
C VAL A 223 -16.17 -15.94 7.82
N ASN A 224 -16.12 -15.82 6.49
CA ASN A 224 -15.37 -16.74 5.66
C ASN A 224 -13.92 -16.30 5.42
N ASP A 225 -13.68 -15.00 5.24
CA ASP A 225 -12.38 -14.47 4.85
C ASP A 225 -11.49 -14.15 6.03
N LEU A 226 -12.08 -13.90 7.19
CA LEU A 226 -11.35 -13.47 8.38
C LEU A 226 -11.21 -14.60 9.40
N ILE A 227 -10.07 -14.64 10.07
CA ILE A 227 -9.82 -15.59 11.16
C ILE A 227 -9.07 -14.92 12.33
N PRO A 228 -9.54 -15.10 13.58
CA PRO A 228 -8.82 -14.64 14.76
C PRO A 228 -7.55 -15.48 15.02
N VAL A 229 -6.41 -14.80 15.16
CA VAL A 229 -5.10 -15.39 15.41
C VAL A 229 -4.33 -14.57 16.45
N CYS A 230 -3.45 -15.22 17.24
CA CYS A 230 -2.57 -14.49 18.15
C CYS A 230 -1.47 -13.75 17.38
N PRO A 231 -0.85 -12.71 17.97
CA PRO A 231 0.23 -11.96 17.32
C PRO A 231 1.38 -12.84 16.80
N ASN A 232 1.75 -13.89 17.54
CA ASN A 232 2.82 -14.81 17.13
C ASN A 232 2.43 -15.65 15.91
N CYS A 233 1.23 -16.24 15.88
CA CYS A 233 0.76 -16.99 14.72
C CYS A 233 0.52 -16.06 13.52
N HIS A 234 0.00 -14.87 13.76
CA HIS A 234 -0.15 -13.84 12.73
C HIS A 234 1.19 -13.53 12.07
N ALA A 235 2.25 -13.33 12.87
CA ALA A 235 3.60 -13.13 12.34
C ALA A 235 4.10 -14.33 11.51
N MET A 236 3.84 -15.56 11.94
CA MET A 236 4.26 -16.75 11.19
C MET A 236 3.48 -16.94 9.88
N LEU A 237 2.20 -16.57 9.82
CA LEU A 237 1.42 -16.62 8.57
C LEU A 237 1.93 -15.63 7.53
N HIS A 238 2.47 -14.49 7.97
CA HIS A 238 3.09 -13.51 7.10
C HIS A 238 4.57 -13.82 6.76
N ARG A 239 5.13 -14.90 7.30
CA ARG A 239 6.51 -15.32 7.01
C ARG A 239 6.53 -16.32 5.84
N LYS A 240 7.42 -16.09 4.86
CA LYS A 240 7.59 -17.02 3.73
C LYS A 240 8.18 -18.35 4.23
N SER A 241 7.60 -19.46 3.78
CA SER A 241 8.16 -20.80 3.95
C SER A 241 9.43 -20.98 3.09
N MET A 242 10.18 -22.08 3.30
CA MET A 242 11.39 -22.41 2.53
C MET A 242 11.15 -22.45 1.00
N ASN A 243 9.90 -22.65 0.58
CA ASN A 243 9.50 -22.72 -0.82
C ASN A 243 9.02 -21.36 -1.39
N GLY A 244 9.12 -20.27 -0.63
CA GLY A 244 8.74 -18.93 -1.06
C GLY A 244 7.23 -18.59 -0.97
N SER A 245 6.38 -19.55 -0.60
CA SER A 245 4.94 -19.36 -0.39
C SER A 245 4.61 -18.95 1.05
N PHE A 246 3.48 -18.26 1.22
CA PHE A 246 2.89 -18.01 2.55
C PHE A 246 2.19 -19.26 3.07
N LEU A 247 2.18 -19.43 4.39
CA LEU A 247 1.51 -20.54 5.04
C LEU A 247 0.04 -20.19 5.25
N THR A 248 -0.84 -21.15 4.96
CA THR A 248 -2.23 -21.11 5.39
C THR A 248 -2.35 -21.33 6.91
N PRO A 249 -3.44 -20.86 7.56
CA PRO A 249 -3.72 -21.17 8.97
C PRO A 249 -3.67 -22.67 9.27
N GLU A 250 -4.14 -23.50 8.35
CA GLU A 250 -4.15 -24.97 8.45
C GLU A 250 -2.74 -25.56 8.38
N GLU A 251 -1.90 -25.09 7.45
CA GLU A 251 -0.50 -25.52 7.35
C GLU A 251 0.32 -25.10 8.57
N LEU A 252 0.15 -23.86 9.04
CA LEU A 252 0.82 -23.40 10.25
C LEU A 252 0.38 -24.23 11.46
N LYS A 253 -0.90 -24.59 11.54
CA LYS A 253 -1.42 -25.45 12.61
C LYS A 253 -0.83 -26.86 12.59
N ALA A 254 -0.53 -27.41 11.41
CA ALA A 254 0.15 -28.69 11.28
C ALA A 254 1.63 -28.64 11.70
N LEU A 255 2.27 -27.47 11.61
CA LEU A 255 3.66 -27.26 12.03
C LEU A 255 3.82 -27.05 13.55
N ILE A 256 2.78 -26.59 14.24
CA ILE A 256 2.83 -26.41 15.70
C ILE A 256 2.65 -27.77 16.36
N THR A 257 3.76 -28.33 16.86
CA THR A 257 3.74 -29.47 17.77
C THR A 257 3.08 -29.06 19.09
N LYS A 258 2.07 -29.82 19.52
CA LYS A 258 1.44 -29.66 20.84
C LYS A 258 2.34 -30.09 21.99
#